data_AF-A0A6F9DXU2-F1
#
_entry.id   AF-A0A6F9DXU2-F1
#
_cell.length_a   1.000
_cell.length_b   1.000
_cell.length_c   1.000
_cell.angle_alpha   90.00
_cell.angle_beta   90.00
_cell.angle_gamma   90.00
#
_symmetry.space_group_name_H-M   'P 1'
#
loop_
_entity.id
_entity.type
_entity.pdbx_description
1 polymer ?
#
loop_
_entity_poly.entity_id
_entity_poly.type
_entity_poly.pdbx_seq_one_letter_code
_entity_poly.pdbx_strand_id
1 'polypeptide(L)'
;MARIVLGEKYEKSFREIPLSNNTVKRRIALMSEDIKDQVINEIKDMSVFGLFAIQLDESVDVSSVSQLMVFVRYAVSTSIKEELLFCSALDTTTKASDVMEKVNHFFTKNETWKNLCAVCTDGAPAMLGSKSGFRALVQRKVPNVMFTHCFIHREALAQWFPTWGSRSYCSCNNKSECK
;
A
#
# COMPACT_ATOMS: atom_id res chain seq x y z
N MET A 1 24.12 -8.97 -27.37
CA MET A 1 23.54 -8.83 -28.72
C MET A 1 24.35 -7.89 -29.61
N ALA A 2 24.63 -6.65 -29.18
CA ALA A 2 25.42 -5.68 -29.98
C ALA A 2 26.80 -6.20 -30.42
N ARG A 3 27.58 -6.83 -29.53
CA ARG A 3 28.87 -7.48 -29.90
C ARG A 3 28.74 -8.55 -30.98
N ILE A 4 27.67 -9.34 -30.94
CA ILE A 4 27.43 -10.46 -31.85
C ILE A 4 27.00 -9.94 -33.24
N VAL A 5 26.21 -8.87 -33.28
CA VAL A 5 25.62 -8.34 -34.53
C VAL A 5 26.52 -7.30 -35.19
N LEU A 6 27.19 -6.46 -34.41
CA LEU A 6 27.93 -5.29 -34.89
C LEU A 6 29.45 -5.41 -34.70
N GLY A 7 29.92 -6.43 -33.95
CA GLY A 7 31.34 -6.63 -33.62
C GLY A 7 31.80 -5.88 -32.37
N GLU A 8 32.94 -6.29 -31.82
CA GLU A 8 33.49 -5.77 -30.55
C GLU A 8 33.76 -4.26 -30.56
N LYS A 9 34.15 -3.72 -31.71
CA LYS A 9 34.48 -2.29 -31.88
C LYS A 9 33.31 -1.37 -31.52
N TYR A 10 32.08 -1.79 -31.81
CA TYR A 10 30.88 -0.97 -31.60
C TYR A 10 30.15 -1.28 -30.29
N GLU A 11 30.59 -2.29 -29.54
CA GLU A 11 29.97 -2.66 -28.27
C GLU A 11 30.06 -1.53 -27.23
N LYS A 12 31.22 -0.86 -27.14
CA LYS A 12 31.44 0.23 -26.19
C LYS A 12 30.53 1.42 -26.50
N SER A 13 30.50 1.87 -27.76
CA SER A 13 29.63 2.97 -28.19
C SER A 13 28.14 2.65 -28.00
N PHE A 14 27.73 1.40 -28.16
CA PHE A 14 26.33 1.01 -27.96
C PHE A 14 25.91 1.05 -26.48
N ARG A 15 26.83 0.79 -25.54
CA ARG A 15 26.57 0.93 -24.09
C ARG A 15 26.45 2.39 -23.65
N GLU A 16 27.04 3.31 -24.41
CA GLU A 16 26.99 4.75 -24.15
C GLU A 16 25.69 5.40 -24.65
N ILE A 17 24.92 4.72 -25.50
CA ILE A 17 23.63 5.24 -26.00
C ILE A 17 22.61 5.21 -24.86
N PRO A 18 22.12 6.38 -24.39
CA PRO A 18 21.12 6.41 -23.33
C PRO A 18 19.80 5.82 -23.84
N LEU A 19 19.10 5.11 -22.96
CA LEU A 19 17.75 4.67 -23.25
C LEU A 19 16.80 5.86 -23.23
N SER A 20 15.86 5.90 -24.18
CA SER A 20 14.79 6.90 -24.15
C SER A 20 13.96 6.76 -22.87
N ASN A 21 13.41 7.89 -22.39
CA ASN A 21 12.50 7.91 -21.25
C ASN A 21 11.32 6.93 -21.44
N ASN A 22 10.82 6.79 -22.67
CA ASN A 22 9.75 5.85 -23.00
C ASN A 22 10.18 4.39 -22.83
N THR A 23 11.40 4.05 -23.25
CA THR A 23 11.95 2.70 -23.07
C THR A 23 12.14 2.36 -21.60
N VAL A 24 12.65 3.31 -20.81
CA VAL A 24 12.85 3.14 -19.36
C VAL A 24 11.50 2.98 -18.66
N LYS A 25 10.53 3.87 -18.92
CA LYS A 25 9.16 3.78 -18.38
C LYS A 25 8.52 2.43 -18.68
N ARG A 26 8.58 1.97 -19.94
CA ARG A 26 8.03 0.67 -20.34
C ARG A 26 8.68 -0.49 -19.60
N ARG A 27 10.01 -0.48 -19.45
CA ARG A 27 10.73 -1.52 -18.70
C ARG A 27 10.32 -1.56 -17.23
N ILE A 28 10.20 -0.41 -16.58
CA ILE A 28 9.74 -0.32 -15.18
C ILE A 28 8.33 -0.88 -15.06
N ALA A 29 7.42 -0.50 -15.96
CA ALA A 29 6.04 -1.02 -15.94
C ALA A 29 5.97 -2.54 -16.11
N LEU A 30 6.73 -3.09 -17.07
CA LEU A 30 6.77 -4.54 -17.30
C LEU A 30 7.35 -5.30 -16.11
N MET A 31 8.44 -4.81 -15.51
CA MET A 31 9.03 -5.44 -14.32
C MET A 31 8.07 -5.35 -13.12
N SER A 32 7.39 -4.22 -12.95
CA SER A 32 6.41 -4.04 -11.87
C SER A 32 5.22 -4.98 -12.02
N GLU A 33 4.75 -5.20 -13.25
CA GLU A 33 3.67 -6.15 -13.53
C GLU A 33 4.10 -7.59 -13.28
N ASP A 34 5.30 -7.97 -13.74
CA ASP A 34 5.88 -9.29 -13.51
C ASP A 34 6.04 -9.61 -12.01
N ILE A 35 6.60 -8.68 -11.22
CA ILE A 35 6.73 -8.83 -9.76
C ILE A 35 5.35 -9.00 -9.10
N LYS A 36 4.39 -8.16 -9.48
CA LYS A 36 3.03 -8.21 -8.94
C LYS A 36 2.36 -9.56 -9.27
N ASP A 37 2.52 -10.06 -10.48
CA ASP A 37 1.94 -11.33 -10.91
C ASP A 37 2.60 -12.51 -10.17
N GLN A 38 3.92 -12.48 -9.95
CA GLN A 38 4.63 -13.46 -9.12
C GLN A 38 4.07 -13.50 -7.68
N VAL A 39 3.87 -12.33 -7.05
CA VAL A 39 3.29 -12.24 -5.70
C VAL A 39 1.86 -12.78 -5.67
N ILE A 40 1.02 -12.42 -6.65
CA ILE A 40 -0.36 -12.91 -6.74
C ILE A 40 -0.39 -14.43 -6.92
N ASN A 41 0.46 -14.98 -7.80
CA ASN A 41 0.54 -16.41 -8.02
C ASN A 41 1.02 -17.12 -6.75
N GLU A 42 2.02 -16.61 -6.06
CA GLU A 42 2.51 -17.20 -4.81
C GLU A 42 1.44 -17.23 -3.72
N ILE A 43 0.65 -16.15 -3.58
CA ILE A 43 -0.49 -16.08 -2.64
C ILE A 43 -1.61 -17.07 -3.02
N LYS A 44 -1.81 -17.33 -4.32
CA LYS A 44 -2.81 -18.28 -4.82
C LYS A 44 -2.37 -19.74 -4.69
N ASP A 45 -1.10 -20.03 -4.99
CA ASP A 45 -0.54 -21.37 -5.09
C ASP A 45 -0.26 -22.02 -3.72
N MET A 46 -0.11 -21.23 -2.64
CA MET A 46 0.19 -21.71 -1.27
C MET A 46 -1.04 -22.31 -0.56
N SER A 47 -1.85 -23.08 -1.29
CA SER A 47 -3.17 -23.59 -0.91
C SER A 47 -3.16 -24.79 0.06
N VAL A 48 -2.34 -24.75 1.11
CA VAL A 48 -2.55 -25.64 2.28
C VAL A 48 -3.33 -24.90 3.38
N PHE A 49 -3.09 -23.60 3.55
CA PHE A 49 -3.97 -22.71 4.34
C PHE A 49 -4.38 -21.44 3.57
N GLY A 50 -3.62 -21.00 2.57
CA GLY A 50 -4.04 -19.98 1.60
C GLY A 50 -4.39 -18.61 2.18
N LEU A 51 -3.98 -18.27 3.41
CA LEU A 51 -4.35 -17.02 4.07
C LEU A 51 -3.24 -15.97 3.98
N PHE A 52 -3.62 -14.71 3.78
CA PHE A 52 -2.72 -13.56 3.84
C PHE A 52 -3.34 -12.40 4.63
N ALA A 53 -2.47 -11.54 5.14
CA ALA A 53 -2.83 -10.27 5.76
C ALA A 53 -2.42 -9.11 4.86
N ILE A 54 -3.10 -7.98 4.99
CA ILE A 54 -2.67 -6.73 4.33
C ILE A 54 -2.43 -5.62 5.34
N GLN A 55 -1.55 -4.69 4.97
CA GLN A 55 -1.39 -3.42 5.65
C GLN A 55 -1.64 -2.29 4.66
N LEU A 56 -2.49 -1.34 5.05
CA LEU A 56 -2.79 -0.15 4.26
C LEU A 56 -2.13 1.04 4.91
N ASP A 57 -1.51 1.87 4.08
CA ASP A 57 -0.94 3.14 4.48
C ASP A 57 -1.27 4.20 3.44
N GLU A 58 -1.51 5.41 3.93
CA GLU A 58 -1.82 6.57 3.11
C GLU A 58 -0.69 7.57 3.22
N SER A 59 -0.14 7.98 2.08
CA SER A 59 0.90 9.02 2.03
C SER A 59 0.53 10.09 1.03
N VAL A 60 0.86 11.34 1.32
CA VAL A 60 0.63 12.47 0.42
C VAL A 60 1.88 12.69 -0.42
N ASP A 61 1.73 12.66 -1.73
CA ASP A 61 2.85 12.92 -2.65
C ASP A 61 3.18 14.41 -2.76
N VAL A 62 4.28 14.72 -3.46
CA VAL A 62 4.74 16.10 -3.69
C VAL A 62 3.75 16.95 -4.49
N SER A 63 2.82 16.32 -5.22
CA SER A 63 1.73 16.97 -5.94
C SER A 63 0.46 17.13 -5.10
N SER A 64 0.53 16.86 -3.79
CA SER A 64 -0.60 16.90 -2.86
C SER A 64 -1.72 15.90 -3.17
N VAL A 65 -1.40 14.85 -3.95
CA VAL A 65 -2.32 13.74 -4.21
C VAL A 65 -2.03 12.63 -3.20
N SER A 66 -3.10 12.10 -2.61
CA SER A 66 -2.99 10.98 -1.68
C SER A 66 -2.72 9.68 -2.44
N GLN A 67 -1.72 8.92 -2.02
CA GLN A 67 -1.32 7.64 -2.55
C GLN A 67 -1.65 6.55 -1.52
N LEU A 68 -2.48 5.60 -1.93
CA LEU A 68 -2.77 4.41 -1.15
C LEU A 68 -1.72 3.34 -1.46
N MET A 69 -0.97 2.93 -0.45
CA MET A 69 -0.03 1.81 -0.52
C MET A 69 -0.63 0.62 0.22
N VAL A 70 -0.67 -0.53 -0.44
CA VAL A 70 -1.14 -1.78 0.16
C VAL A 70 -0.01 -2.79 0.12
N PHE A 71 0.41 -3.22 1.31
CA PHE A 71 1.38 -4.28 1.51
C PHE A 71 0.65 -5.58 1.84
N VAL A 72 1.24 -6.71 1.44
CA VAL A 72 0.74 -8.04 1.76
C VAL A 72 1.77 -8.79 2.58
N ARG A 73 1.28 -9.49 3.61
CA ARG A 73 2.07 -10.35 4.48
C ARG A 73 1.52 -11.77 4.41
N TYR A 74 2.35 -12.72 4.02
CA TYR A 74 1.94 -14.11 3.83
C TYR A 74 3.06 -15.09 4.21
N ALA A 75 2.70 -16.32 4.54
CA ALA A 75 3.66 -17.36 4.91
C ALA A 75 4.06 -18.17 3.67
N VAL A 76 5.37 -18.34 3.48
CA VAL A 76 5.95 -19.21 2.44
C VAL A 76 6.87 -20.19 3.14
N SER A 77 6.50 -21.47 3.06
CA SER A 77 7.15 -22.59 3.77
C SER A 77 7.32 -22.32 5.27
N THR A 78 8.52 -21.93 5.71
CA THR A 78 8.88 -21.61 7.10
C THR A 78 9.15 -20.14 7.33
N SER A 79 9.03 -19.31 6.29
CA SER A 79 9.33 -17.88 6.30
C SER A 79 8.06 -17.04 6.13
N ILE A 80 8.08 -15.82 6.64
CA ILE A 80 7.05 -14.82 6.36
C ILE A 80 7.63 -13.88 5.33
N LYS A 81 6.87 -13.63 4.26
CA LYS A 81 7.20 -12.63 3.25
C LYS A 81 6.28 -11.43 3.39
N GLU A 82 6.84 -10.26 3.10
CA GLU A 82 6.13 -8.99 3.04
C GLU A 82 6.50 -8.31 1.73
N GLU A 83 5.50 -7.98 0.92
CA GLU A 83 5.70 -7.39 -0.41
C GLU A 83 4.71 -6.25 -0.64
N LEU A 84 5.10 -5.30 -1.50
CA LEU A 84 4.17 -4.26 -1.97
C LEU A 84 3.21 -4.88 -2.98
N LEU A 85 1.92 -4.86 -2.66
CA LEU A 85 0.90 -5.46 -3.51
C LEU A 85 0.47 -4.51 -4.64
N PHE A 86 0.15 -3.27 -4.28
CA PHE A 86 -0.05 -2.19 -5.23
C PHE A 86 0.08 -0.82 -4.57
N CYS A 87 0.36 0.19 -5.40
CA CYS A 87 0.29 1.60 -5.04
C CYS A 87 -0.66 2.28 -6.04
N SER A 88 -1.63 3.05 -5.54
CA SER A 88 -2.61 3.72 -6.40
C SER A 88 -3.00 5.07 -5.82
N ALA A 89 -3.09 6.07 -6.70
CA ALA A 89 -3.61 7.38 -6.35
C ALA A 89 -5.07 7.32 -5.93
N LEU A 90 -5.42 8.08 -4.90
CA LEU A 90 -6.78 8.40 -4.50
C LEU A 90 -7.16 9.73 -5.16
N ASP A 91 -7.72 9.63 -6.37
CA ASP A 91 -7.96 10.77 -7.26
C ASP A 91 -9.01 11.77 -6.75
N THR A 92 -9.87 11.33 -5.81
CA THR A 92 -11.02 12.08 -5.31
C THR A 92 -10.87 12.51 -3.87
N THR A 93 -10.99 11.57 -2.93
CA THR A 93 -10.92 11.83 -1.50
C THR A 93 -10.22 10.67 -0.79
N THR A 94 -9.89 10.90 0.48
CA THR A 94 -9.25 9.91 1.37
C THR A 94 -10.29 9.19 2.23
N LYS A 95 -11.54 9.19 1.77
CA LYS A 95 -12.64 8.52 2.47
C LYS A 95 -12.46 7.00 2.36
N ALA A 96 -13.00 6.32 3.37
CA ALA A 96 -13.09 4.87 3.43
C ALA A 96 -13.67 4.23 2.15
N SER A 97 -14.64 4.89 1.50
CA SER A 97 -15.26 4.43 0.26
C SER A 97 -14.25 4.29 -0.87
N ASP A 98 -13.39 5.29 -1.01
CA ASP A 98 -12.46 5.43 -2.13
C ASP A 98 -11.31 4.42 -1.95
N VAL A 99 -10.83 4.27 -0.69
CA VAL A 99 -9.89 3.21 -0.31
C VAL A 99 -10.49 1.83 -0.55
N MET A 100 -11.73 1.61 -0.13
CA MET A 100 -12.43 0.34 -0.35
C MET A 100 -12.62 0.04 -1.83
N GLU A 101 -12.90 1.04 -2.66
CA GLU A 101 -13.04 0.87 -4.11
C GLU A 101 -11.74 0.34 -4.73
N LYS A 102 -10.59 0.96 -4.44
CA LYS A 102 -9.28 0.52 -4.96
C LYS A 102 -8.95 -0.91 -4.53
N VAL A 103 -9.13 -1.22 -3.24
CA VAL A 103 -8.91 -2.58 -2.68
C VAL A 103 -9.88 -3.59 -3.31
N ASN A 104 -11.15 -3.21 -3.45
CA ASN A 104 -12.18 -4.05 -4.03
C ASN A 104 -11.93 -4.36 -5.49
N HIS A 105 -11.54 -3.36 -6.28
CA HIS A 105 -11.16 -3.55 -7.67
C HIS A 105 -10.01 -4.55 -7.78
N PHE A 106 -8.95 -4.38 -6.98
CA PHE A 106 -7.78 -5.27 -7.01
C PHE A 106 -8.13 -6.70 -6.59
N PHE A 107 -8.80 -6.91 -5.46
CA PHE A 107 -9.12 -8.26 -4.97
C PHE A 107 -10.23 -8.97 -5.75
N THR A 108 -11.15 -8.23 -6.36
CA THR A 108 -12.17 -8.83 -7.24
C THR A 108 -11.53 -9.28 -8.55
N LYS A 109 -10.67 -8.45 -9.16
CA LYS A 109 -9.93 -8.81 -10.38
C LYS A 109 -9.06 -10.05 -10.19
N ASN A 110 -8.45 -10.19 -9.02
CA ASN A 110 -7.51 -11.28 -8.72
C ASN A 110 -8.13 -12.46 -7.97
N GLU A 111 -9.42 -12.40 -7.60
CA GLU A 111 -10.14 -13.45 -6.84
C GLU A 111 -9.53 -13.82 -5.47
N THR A 112 -8.94 -12.85 -4.78
CA THR A 112 -8.16 -13.07 -3.55
C THR A 112 -8.93 -12.80 -2.25
N TRP A 113 -10.17 -12.29 -2.32
CA TRP A 113 -10.97 -11.94 -1.13
C TRP A 113 -11.14 -13.09 -0.12
N LYS A 114 -11.32 -14.31 -0.61
CA LYS A 114 -11.53 -15.53 0.20
C LYS A 114 -10.34 -15.89 1.10
N ASN A 115 -9.17 -15.36 0.77
CA ASN A 115 -7.89 -15.68 1.40
C ASN A 115 -7.43 -14.59 2.39
N LEU A 116 -8.18 -13.48 2.51
CA LEU A 116 -7.84 -12.39 3.42
C LEU A 116 -8.19 -12.76 4.86
N CYS A 117 -7.20 -12.86 5.74
CA CYS A 117 -7.39 -13.18 7.16
C CYS A 117 -7.25 -11.99 8.10
N ALA A 118 -6.42 -11.00 7.75
CA ALA A 118 -6.19 -9.83 8.60
C ALA A 118 -5.90 -8.55 7.82
N VAL A 119 -6.21 -7.41 8.43
CA VAL A 119 -6.03 -6.07 7.89
C VAL A 119 -5.43 -5.16 8.96
N CYS A 120 -4.32 -4.50 8.62
CA CYS A 120 -3.64 -3.52 9.45
C CYS A 120 -3.85 -2.12 8.85
N THR A 121 -4.22 -1.14 9.69
CA THR A 121 -4.42 0.27 9.27
C THR A 121 -3.79 1.24 10.27
N ASP A 122 -3.48 2.46 9.85
CA ASP A 122 -2.92 3.56 10.64
C ASP A 122 -3.85 4.10 11.76
N GLY A 123 -5.12 3.69 11.76
CA GLY A 123 -6.12 4.12 12.73
C GLY A 123 -6.74 5.48 12.43
N ALA A 124 -6.58 6.03 11.23
CA ALA A 124 -7.26 7.26 10.84
C ALA A 124 -8.80 7.11 10.99
N PRO A 125 -9.54 8.21 11.23
CA PRO A 125 -11.01 8.16 11.35
C PRO A 125 -11.70 7.47 10.16
N ALA A 126 -11.16 7.64 8.95
CA ALA A 126 -11.64 6.96 7.74
C ALA A 126 -11.46 5.44 7.82
N MET A 127 -10.45 4.93 8.53
CA MET A 127 -10.20 3.49 8.65
C MET A 127 -11.04 2.84 9.76
N LEU A 128 -11.23 3.53 10.89
CA LEU A 128 -11.84 2.97 12.11
C LEU A 128 -13.36 3.15 12.24
N GLY A 129 -13.99 3.97 11.39
CA GLY A 129 -15.42 4.27 11.50
C GLY A 129 -16.32 3.02 11.55
N SER A 130 -17.24 2.97 12.52
CA SER A 130 -18.07 1.79 12.81
C SER A 130 -19.15 1.48 11.76
N LYS A 131 -19.60 2.49 11.02
CA LYS A 131 -20.65 2.35 9.98
C LYS A 131 -20.10 2.54 8.57
N SER A 132 -19.23 3.52 8.37
CA SER A 132 -18.73 3.92 7.07
C SER A 132 -17.21 3.85 6.96
N GLY A 133 -16.50 3.40 8.00
CA GLY A 133 -15.06 3.26 7.96
C GLY A 133 -14.63 2.04 7.15
N PHE A 134 -13.38 2.05 6.69
CA PHE A 134 -12.82 0.97 5.86
C PHE A 134 -12.98 -0.40 6.54
N ARG A 135 -12.73 -0.47 7.86
CA ARG A 135 -12.97 -1.66 8.67
C ARG A 135 -14.38 -2.21 8.51
N ALA A 136 -15.40 -1.37 8.69
CA ALA A 136 -16.79 -1.79 8.60
C ALA A 136 -17.15 -2.27 7.18
N LEU A 137 -16.59 -1.62 6.15
CA LEU A 137 -16.81 -2.00 4.75
C LEU A 137 -16.20 -3.37 4.42
N VAL A 138 -14.97 -3.63 4.86
CA VAL A 138 -14.30 -4.91 4.66
C VAL A 138 -14.98 -6.02 5.47
N GLN A 139 -15.41 -5.77 6.71
CA GLN A 139 -16.12 -6.77 7.53
C GLN A 139 -17.47 -7.19 6.93
N ARG A 140 -18.16 -6.31 6.19
CA ARG A 140 -19.37 -6.71 5.45
C ARG A 140 -19.08 -7.73 4.35
N LYS A 141 -17.86 -7.70 3.80
CA LYS A 141 -17.44 -8.60 2.72
C LYS A 141 -16.75 -9.87 3.24
N VAL A 142 -15.96 -9.74 4.30
CA VAL A 142 -15.26 -10.83 4.98
C VAL A 142 -15.51 -10.71 6.50
N PRO A 143 -16.58 -11.29 7.04
CA PRO A 143 -16.99 -11.08 8.44
C PRO A 143 -15.94 -11.46 9.48
N ASN A 144 -15.14 -12.49 9.19
CA ASN A 144 -14.17 -13.06 10.13
C ASN A 144 -12.76 -12.45 10.02
N VAL A 145 -12.58 -11.37 9.25
CA VAL A 145 -11.28 -10.74 9.08
C VAL A 145 -10.85 -9.99 10.34
N MET A 146 -9.61 -10.23 10.77
CA MET A 146 -9.03 -9.58 11.94
C MET A 146 -8.55 -8.16 11.60
N PHE A 147 -8.75 -7.22 12.51
CA PHE A 147 -8.22 -5.86 12.37
C PHE A 147 -7.18 -5.57 13.43
N THR A 148 -6.05 -5.03 12.99
CA THR A 148 -5.01 -4.52 13.86
C THR A 148 -4.73 -3.05 13.54
N HIS A 149 -4.36 -2.31 14.58
CA HIS A 149 -3.82 -0.96 14.42
C HIS A 149 -2.33 -1.07 14.16
N CYS A 150 -1.80 -0.30 13.21
CA CYS A 150 -0.39 -0.28 12.89
C CYS A 150 0.43 0.05 14.15
N PHE A 151 1.40 -0.82 14.48
CA PHE A 151 2.18 -0.71 15.71
C PHE A 151 3.10 0.52 15.68
N ILE A 152 3.66 0.82 14.51
CA ILE A 152 4.53 2.00 14.30
C ILE A 152 3.74 3.29 14.53
N HIS A 153 2.54 3.40 13.94
CA HIS A 153 1.65 4.54 14.19
C HIS A 153 1.24 4.63 15.66
N ARG A 154 0.94 3.51 16.30
CA ARG A 154 0.57 3.47 17.72
C ARG A 154 1.72 3.92 18.63
N GLU A 155 2.93 3.49 18.32
CA GLU A 155 4.14 3.89 19.04
C GLU A 155 4.41 5.38 18.86
N ALA A 156 4.40 5.88 17.62
CA ALA A 156 4.59 7.30 17.32
C ALA A 156 3.57 8.17 18.06
N LEU A 157 2.29 7.77 18.08
CA LEU A 157 1.26 8.45 18.85
C LEU A 157 1.58 8.44 20.36
N ALA A 158 1.95 7.28 20.92
CA ALA A 158 2.28 7.15 22.33
C ALA A 158 3.51 7.98 22.74
N GLN A 159 4.51 8.12 21.87
CA GLN A 159 5.66 9.00 22.09
C GLN A 159 5.29 10.49 22.01
N TRP A 160 4.26 10.84 21.24
CA TRP A 160 3.80 12.22 21.13
C TRP A 160 3.02 12.70 22.36
N PHE A 161 2.22 11.83 22.98
CA PHE A 161 1.43 12.15 24.18
C PHE A 161 2.22 12.73 25.38
N PRO A 162 3.43 12.25 25.76
CA PRO A 162 4.19 12.84 26.87
C PRO A 162 4.71 14.27 26.61
N THR A 163 4.64 14.79 25.38
CA THR A 163 5.08 16.16 25.07
C THR A 163 3.97 17.23 25.14
N TRP A 164 2.69 16.82 25.22
CA TRP A 164 1.57 17.75 25.41
C TRP A 164 1.41 18.26 26.84
N GLY A 165 2.00 17.57 27.83
CA GLY A 165 2.00 18.03 29.22
C GLY A 165 3.01 19.14 29.52
N SER A 166 3.88 19.52 28.57
CA SER A 166 4.99 20.45 28.80
C SER A 166 5.08 21.62 27.80
N ARG A 167 4.16 21.73 26.83
CA ARG A 167 3.95 22.98 26.09
C ARG A 167 2.87 23.79 26.79
N SER A 168 3.34 24.81 27.52
CA SER A 168 2.57 25.92 28.08
C SER A 168 1.37 26.30 27.20
N TYR A 169 0.19 26.28 27.84
CA TYR A 169 -1.05 26.87 27.37
C TYR A 169 -0.78 28.15 26.56
N CYS A 170 -1.01 28.11 25.25
CA CYS A 170 -1.31 29.33 24.53
C CYS A 170 -2.79 29.63 24.80
N SER A 171 -3.03 30.55 25.72
CA SER A 171 -4.37 31.01 26.11
C SER A 171 -5.05 31.75 24.96
N CYS A 172 -5.62 31.04 24.00
CA CYS A 172 -6.61 31.63 23.09
C CYS A 172 -7.94 31.74 23.84
N ASN A 173 -8.20 32.93 24.37
CA ASN A 173 -9.34 33.23 25.24
C ASN A 173 -10.63 33.60 24.47
N ASN A 174 -10.74 33.31 23.17
CA ASN A 174 -11.95 33.58 22.40
C ASN A 174 -12.34 32.38 21.51
N LYS A 175 -13.50 31.80 21.80
CA LYS A 175 -14.12 30.65 21.09
C LYS A 175 -14.68 30.97 19.69
N SER A 176 -14.39 32.15 19.12
CA SER A 176 -14.98 32.60 17.86
C SER A 176 -14.06 32.47 16.63
N GLU A 177 -12.80 32.06 16.77
CA GLU A 177 -11.83 32.05 15.66
C GLU A 177 -11.36 30.66 15.21
N CYS A 178 -11.96 29.57 15.71
CA CYS A 178 -11.75 28.25 15.12
C CYS A 178 -12.94 27.89 14.21
N LYS A 179 -12.83 28.28 12.94
CA LYS A 179 -13.51 27.62 11.81
C LYS A 179 -12.45 27.00 10.90
#